data_AF-A0A1H3UGU8-F1
#
_entry.id   AF-A0A1H3UGU8-F1
#
_cell.length_a   1.000
_cell.length_b   1.000
_cell.length_c   1.000
_cell.angle_alpha   90.00
_cell.angle_beta   90.00
_cell.angle_gamma   90.00
#
_symmetry.space_group_name_H-M   'P 1'
#
loop_
_entity.id
_entity.type
_entity.pdbx_description
1 polymer ?
#
loop_
_entity_poly.entity_id
_entity_poly.type
_entity_poly.pdbx_seq_one_letter_code
_entity_poly.pdbx_strand_id
1 'polypeptide(L)'
;MEYGNPDFVKYAEAYGAFGHRVESAEGLAPLLEHGIKTPGVHVIDCPVDYSENDRILNQAFLRAFGSRRQAMQKVLFKPATGHGPDA
;
A
#
# COMPACT_ATOMS: atom_id res chain seq x y z
N MET A 1 -4.11 20.32 10.16
CA MET A 1 -3.56 20.55 8.81
C MET A 1 -4.09 19.43 7.94
N GLU A 2 -5.10 19.69 7.11
CA GLU A 2 -5.46 18.76 6.06
C GLU A 2 -4.51 19.00 4.90
N TYR A 3 -3.52 18.11 4.75
CA TYR A 3 -2.77 18.04 3.50
C TYR A 3 -3.76 17.51 2.45
N GLY A 4 -4.30 18.41 1.64
CA GLY A 4 -5.06 18.01 0.45
C GLY A 4 -4.13 17.33 -0.55
N ASN A 5 -4.66 16.36 -1.29
CA ASN A 5 -3.91 15.78 -2.40
C ASN A 5 -3.62 16.84 -3.46
N PRO A 6 -2.40 16.88 -4.02
CA PRO A 6 -2.11 17.75 -5.15
C PRO A 6 -2.95 17.33 -6.36
N ASP A 7 -3.09 18.25 -7.31
CA ASP A 7 -3.65 17.94 -8.61
C ASP A 7 -2.61 17.14 -9.42
N PHE A 8 -2.71 15.81 -9.36
CA PHE A 8 -1.80 14.90 -10.06
C PHE A 8 -1.91 14.97 -11.58
N VAL A 9 -3.06 15.43 -12.10
CA VAL A 9 -3.26 15.66 -13.54
C VAL A 9 -2.36 16.81 -13.98
N LYS A 10 -2.48 17.97 -13.33
CA LYS A 10 -1.64 19.14 -13.62
C LYS A 10 -0.16 18.88 -13.35
N TYR A 11 0.14 18.10 -12.32
CA TYR A 11 1.51 17.68 -12.04
C TYR A 11 2.09 16.91 -13.22
N ALA A 12 1.37 15.92 -13.77
CA ALA A 12 1.84 15.17 -14.93
C ALA A 12 2.02 16.06 -16.17
N GLU A 13 1.06 16.93 -16.45
CA GLU A 13 1.10 17.88 -17.58
C GLU A 13 2.31 18.82 -17.49
N ALA A 14 2.67 19.29 -16.29
CA ALA A 14 3.83 20.17 -16.07
C ALA A 14 5.17 19.54 -16.47
N TYR A 15 5.26 18.20 -16.49
CA TYR A 15 6.44 17.45 -16.95
C TYR A 15 6.31 16.95 -18.40
N GLY A 16 5.25 17.34 -19.12
CA GLY A 16 4.98 16.89 -20.48
C GLY A 16 4.41 15.47 -20.58
N ALA A 17 3.90 14.93 -19.48
CA ALA A 17 3.17 13.67 -19.44
C ALA A 17 1.66 13.89 -19.61
N PHE A 18 0.92 12.82 -19.88
CA PHE A 18 -0.54 12.85 -19.93
C PHE A 18 -1.11 12.56 -18.54
N GLY A 19 -1.79 13.54 -17.96
CA GLY A 19 -2.53 13.37 -16.71
C GLY A 19 -3.97 12.94 -16.96
N HIS A 20 -4.47 11.99 -16.17
CA HIS A 20 -5.84 11.51 -16.23
C HIS A 20 -6.42 11.40 -14.82
N ARG A 21 -7.73 11.60 -14.68
CA ARG A 21 -8.47 11.33 -13.45
C ARG A 21 -9.60 10.37 -13.75
N VAL A 22 -9.71 9.31 -12.95
CA VAL A 22 -10.85 8.40 -13.03
C VAL A 22 -11.95 8.86 -12.09
N GLU A 23 -13.17 8.98 -12.60
CA GLU A 23 -14.35 9.42 -11.83
C GLU A 23 -15.21 8.24 -11.37
N SER A 24 -14.97 7.04 -11.91
CA SER A 24 -15.68 5.81 -11.52
C SER A 24 -14.83 4.56 -11.73
N ALA A 25 -15.21 3.45 -11.07
CA ALA A 25 -14.54 2.17 -11.22
C ALA A 25 -14.63 1.63 -12.67
N GLU A 26 -15.76 1.84 -13.33
CA GLU A 26 -16.00 1.43 -14.72
C GLU A 26 -15.12 2.20 -15.70
N GLY A 27 -14.76 3.44 -15.39
CA GLY A 27 -13.89 4.28 -16.20
C GLY A 27 -12.42 3.85 -16.19
N LEU A 28 -11.99 3.05 -15.21
CA LEU A 28 -10.58 2.71 -15.04
C LEU A 28 -10.06 1.78 -16.14
N ALA A 29 -10.81 0.72 -16.47
CA ALA A 29 -10.35 -0.27 -17.45
C ALA A 29 -10.16 0.31 -18.86
N PRO A 30 -11.12 1.08 -19.44
CA PRO A 30 -10.92 1.73 -20.72
C PRO A 30 -9.74 2.71 -20.73
N LEU A 31 -9.52 3.43 -19.62
CA LEU A 31 -8.44 4.40 -19.49
C LEU A 31 -7.06 3.74 -19.43
N LEU A 32 -6.95 2.62 -18.72
CA LEU A 32 -5.73 1.79 -18.71
C LEU A 32 -5.44 1.24 -20.11
N GLU A 33 -6.45 0.73 -20.82
CA GLU A 33 -6.27 0.26 -22.19
C GLU A 33 -5.79 1.38 -23.12
N HIS A 34 -6.34 2.58 -22.99
CA HIS A 34 -5.90 3.75 -23.74
C HIS A 34 -4.43 4.05 -23.45
N GLY A 35 -4.05 4.22 -22.18
CA GLY A 35 -2.68 4.58 -21.79
C GLY A 35 -1.62 3.54 -22.18
N ILE A 36 -1.99 2.26 -22.26
CA ILE A 36 -1.10 1.18 -22.75
C ILE A 36 -0.92 1.25 -24.28
N LYS A 37 -1.96 1.64 -25.02
CA LYS A 37 -1.96 1.67 -26.49
C LYS A 37 -1.41 2.97 -27.07
N THR A 38 -1.30 4.03 -26.27
CA THR A 38 -0.76 5.32 -26.69
C THR A 38 0.69 5.51 -26.26
N PRO A 39 1.55 6.09 -27.13
CA PRO A 39 2.92 6.40 -26.75
C PRO A 39 2.96 7.58 -25.78
N GLY A 40 3.86 7.51 -24.79
CA GLY A 40 4.09 8.58 -23.82
C GLY A 40 4.03 8.08 -22.38
N VAL A 41 4.19 9.01 -21.44
CA VAL A 41 4.02 8.73 -20.00
C VAL A 41 2.61 9.14 -19.61
N HIS A 42 1.88 8.23 -18.98
CA HIS A 42 0.51 8.44 -18.51
C HIS A 42 0.47 8.32 -16.99
N VAL A 43 -0.10 9.32 -16.33
CA VAL A 43 -0.38 9.30 -14.88
C VAL A 43 -1.89 9.27 -14.70
N ILE A 44 -2.38 8.27 -13.99
CA ILE A 44 -3.80 8.11 -13.70
C ILE A 44 -4.02 8.32 -12.20
N ASP A 45 -4.72 9.38 -11.86
CA ASP A 45 -5.23 9.67 -10.52
C ASP A 45 -6.50 8.84 -10.27
N CYS A 46 -6.38 7.84 -9.40
CA CYS A 46 -7.45 6.88 -9.11
C CYS A 46 -7.85 6.95 -7.63
N PRO A 47 -9.03 7.51 -7.31
CA PRO A 47 -9.58 7.44 -5.96
C PRO A 47 -9.77 5.99 -5.52
N VAL A 48 -9.37 5.68 -4.29
CA VAL A 48 -9.52 4.34 -3.69
C VAL A 48 -10.28 4.48 -2.39
N ASP A 49 -11.35 3.70 -2.23
CA ASP A 49 -12.03 3.55 -0.95
C ASP A 49 -11.22 2.61 -0.04
N TYR A 50 -10.77 3.14 1.09
CA TYR A 50 -9.99 2.41 2.09
C TYR A 50 -10.82 1.92 3.28
N SER A 51 -12.15 1.97 3.23
CA SER A 51 -13.02 1.60 4.36
C SER A 51 -12.72 0.22 4.95
N GLU A 52 -12.34 -0.76 4.10
CA GLU A 52 -12.08 -2.14 4.52
C GLU A 52 -10.61 -2.42 4.91
N ASN A 53 -9.70 -1.46 4.73
CA ASN A 53 -8.26 -1.70 4.95
C ASN A 53 -7.98 -2.13 6.39
N ASP A 54 -8.54 -1.46 7.40
CA ASP A 54 -8.30 -1.77 8.81
C ASP A 54 -8.80 -3.17 9.21
N ARG A 55 -9.97 -3.55 8.69
CA ARG A 55 -10.53 -4.87 8.94
C ARG A 55 -9.65 -5.98 8.36
N ILE A 56 -9.17 -5.80 7.13
CA ILE A 56 -8.39 -6.83 6.43
C ILE A 56 -6.96 -6.92 7.01
N LEU A 57 -6.27 -5.78 7.11
CA LEU A 57 -4.85 -5.74 7.50
C LEU A 57 -4.65 -5.99 9.00
N ASN A 58 -5.45 -5.36 9.86
CA ASN A 58 -5.21 -5.41 11.31
C ASN A 58 -6.02 -6.49 12.02
N GLN A 59 -7.15 -6.93 11.48
CA GLN A 59 -8.00 -7.93 12.15
C GLN A 59 -7.93 -9.29 11.47
N ALA A 60 -8.23 -9.38 10.18
CA ALA A 60 -8.30 -10.64 9.47
C ALA A 60 -6.92 -11.28 9.28
N PHE A 61 -5.91 -10.51 8.88
CA PHE A 61 -4.55 -11.01 8.68
C PHE A 61 -3.92 -11.48 10.00
N LEU A 62 -4.03 -10.69 11.08
CA LEU A 62 -3.52 -11.09 12.40
C LEU A 62 -4.24 -12.32 12.96
N ARG A 63 -5.54 -12.51 12.69
CA ARG A 63 -6.28 -13.71 13.14
C ARG A 63 -5.93 -14.95 12.32
N ALA A 64 -5.76 -14.82 11.01
CA ALA A 64 -5.45 -15.94 10.11
C ALA A 64 -3.99 -16.42 10.23
N PHE A 65 -3.05 -15.51 10.47
CA PHE A 65 -1.61 -15.80 10.49
C PHE A 65 -0.96 -15.66 11.87
N GLY A 66 -1.65 -15.08 12.86
CA GLY A 66 -1.14 -14.88 14.22
C GLY A 66 -0.93 -16.16 15.02
N SER A 67 -1.61 -17.26 14.69
CA SER A 67 -1.44 -18.54 15.38
C SER A 67 -0.07 -19.20 15.20
N ARG A 68 0.75 -18.74 14.22
CA ARG A 68 2.16 -19.18 14.07
C ARG A 68 3.20 -18.22 14.68
N ARG A 69 2.81 -16.99 15.04
CA ARG A 69 3.74 -15.99 15.59
C ARG A 69 4.10 -16.30 17.06
N GLN A 70 3.16 -16.87 17.82
CA GLN A 70 3.39 -17.20 19.23
C GLN A 70 4.39 -18.35 19.42
N ALA A 71 4.49 -19.28 18.45
CA ALA A 71 5.51 -20.32 18.43
C ALA A 71 6.89 -19.81 17.95
N MET A 72 6.94 -18.91 16.96
CA MET A 72 8.19 -18.36 16.43
C MET A 72 8.85 -17.33 17.37
N GLN A 73 8.08 -16.47 18.07
CA GLN A 73 8.64 -15.52 19.05
C GLN A 73 9.26 -16.23 20.27
N LYS A 74 8.72 -17.39 20.70
CA LYS A 74 9.30 -18.19 21.79
C LYS A 74 10.62 -18.88 21.43
N VAL A 75 10.85 -19.18 20.15
CA VAL A 75 12.09 -19.81 19.67
C VAL A 75 13.17 -18.76 19.38
N LEU A 76 12.79 -17.58 18.89
CA LEU A 76 13.73 -16.51 18.50
C LEU A 76 14.27 -15.70 19.69
N PHE A 77 13.64 -15.79 20.87
CA PHE A 77 14.01 -15.02 22.08
C PHE A 77 14.18 -15.92 23.32
N LYS A 78 14.98 -16.99 23.23
CA LYS A 78 15.51 -17.62 24.46
C LYS A 78 16.62 -16.72 25.01
N PRO A 79 16.55 -16.24 26.27
CA PRO A 79 17.66 -15.53 26.87
C PRO A 79 18.82 -16.51 27.07
N ALA A 80 20.00 -16.16 26.57
CA ALA A 80 21.24 -16.79 27.03
C ALA A 80 21.45 -16.36 28.48
N THR A 81 20.98 -17.16 29.43
CA THR A 81 21.37 -17.03 30.83
C THR A 81 22.82 -17.52 30.95
N GLY A 82 23.77 -16.64 30.63
CA GLY A 82 25.11 -16.71 31.15
C GLY A 82 25.08 -16.22 32.59
N HIS A 83 25.36 -17.12 33.54
CA HIS A 83 25.77 -16.74 34.88
C HIS A 83 27.24 -17.12 35.04
N GLY A 84 28.05 -16.10 35.34
CA GLY A 84 29.47 -16.20 35.62
C GLY A 84 30.05 -14.78 35.55
N PRO A 85 30.17 -14.12 36.70
CA PRO A 85 31.51 -13.88 37.19
C PRO A 85 31.66 -14.32 38.65
N ASP A 86 32.78 -15.00 38.92
CA ASP A 86 33.38 -15.30 40.22
C ASP A 86 32.71 -16.34 41.13
N ALA A 87 33.02 -17.62 40.85
CA ALA A 87 33.34 -18.67 41.83
C ALA A 87 34.16 -19.79 41.15
#